data_AF-A0A7S7LTP7-F1
#
_entry.id   AF-A0A7S7LTP7-F1
#
_cell.length_a   1.000
_cell.length_b   1.000
_cell.length_c   1.000
_cell.angle_alpha   90.00
_cell.angle_beta   90.00
_cell.angle_gamma   90.00
#
_symmetry.space_group_name_H-M   'P 1'
#
loop_
_entity.id
_entity.type
_entity.pdbx_description
1 polymer ?
#
loop_
_entity_poly.entity_id
_entity_poly.type
_entity_poly.pdbx_seq_one_letter_code
_entity_poly.pdbx_strand_id
1 'polypeptide(L)' 'MQIIYKKTFEKQLLHIINYIAQDKPSAIIKFANELEKLIFLIPDNPLKYKSSIYFNN' A
#
# COMPACT_ATOMS: atom_id res chain seq x y z
N MET A 1 -6.07 -16.14 4.46
CA MET A 1 -5.32 -15.13 5.26
C MET A 1 -6.13 -13.85 5.29
N GLN A 2 -6.22 -13.16 6.43
CA GLN A 2 -6.92 -11.88 6.53
C GLN A 2 -5.91 -10.73 6.54
N ILE A 3 -6.14 -9.72 5.69
CA ILE A 3 -5.35 -8.49 5.71
C ILE A 3 -5.89 -7.57 6.80
N ILE A 4 -5.02 -7.09 7.68
CA ILE A 4 -5.36 -6.14 8.74
C ILE A 4 -4.57 -4.85 8.50
N TYR A 5 -5.29 -3.76 8.25
CA TYR A 5 -4.67 -2.45 8.08
C TYR A 5 -4.35 -1.83 9.43
N LYS A 6 -3.10 -1.38 9.59
CA LYS A 6 -2.69 -0.60 10.76
C LYS A 6 -3.11 0.86 10.55
N LYS A 7 -3.56 1.54 11.61
CA LYS A 7 -3.87 2.99 11.58
C LYS A 7 -2.71 3.84 11.06
N THR A 8 -1.47 3.43 11.32
CA THR A 8 -0.27 4.12 10.81
C THR A 8 -0.17 4.04 9.29
N PHE A 9 -0.45 2.87 8.72
CA PHE A 9 -0.50 2.67 7.27
C PHE A 9 -1.58 3.55 6.63
N GLU A 10 -2.79 3.57 7.19
CA GLU A 10 -3.89 4.40 6.67
C GLU A 10 -3.53 5.89 6.65
N LYS A 11 -2.94 6.40 7.74
CA LYS A 11 -2.49 7.80 7.82
C LYS A 11 -1.41 8.12 6.80
N GLN A 12 -0.44 7.23 6.62
CA GLN A 12 0.63 7.40 5.63
C GLN A 12 0.07 7.37 4.21
N LEU A 13 -0.84 6.44 3.92
CA LEU A 13 -1.50 6.33 2.62
C LEU A 13 -2.29 7.60 2.29
N LEU A 14 -3.07 8.13 3.24
CA LEU A 14 -3.80 9.38 3.06
C LEU A 14 -2.86 10.56 2.77
N HIS A 15 -1.73 10.63 3.47
CA HIS A 15 -0.73 11.67 3.23
C HIS A 15 -0.14 11.59 1.81
N ILE A 16 0.23 10.40 1.36
CA ILE A 16 0.76 10.16 0.00
C ILE A 16 -0.27 10.53 -1.05
N ILE A 17 -1.53 10.10 -0.87
CA ILE A 17 -2.62 10.41 -1.79
C ILE A 17 -2.82 11.93 -1.90
N ASN A 18 -2.88 12.63 -0.76
CA ASN A 18 -3.06 14.08 -0.75
C ASN A 18 -1.88 14.81 -1.42
N TYR A 19 -0.65 14.31 -1.24
CA TYR A 19 0.52 14.87 -1.90
C TYR A 19 0.45 14.70 -3.43
N ILE A 20 0.14 13.50 -3.91
CA ILE A 20 -0.02 13.23 -5.36
C ILE A 20 -1.18 14.05 -5.93
N ALA A 21 -2.25 14.25 -5.15
CA ALA A 21 -3.42 15.01 -5.55
C ALA A 21 -3.12 16.47 -5.87
N GLN A 22 -2.16 17.08 -5.17
CA GLN A 22 -1.76 18.46 -5.38
C GLN A 22 -1.16 18.68 -6.78
N ASP A 23 -0.50 17.65 -7.33
CA ASP A 23 0.12 17.70 -8.66
C ASP A 23 -0.81 17.16 -9.75
N LYS A 24 -1.30 15.91 -9.60
CA LYS A 24 -2.09 15.23 -10.63
C LYS A 24 -3.15 14.30 -10.04
N PRO A 25 -4.42 14.74 -9.95
CA PRO A 25 -5.51 13.92 -9.41
C PRO A 25 -5.71 12.57 -10.12
N SER A 26 -5.51 12.52 -11.43
CA SER A 26 -5.63 11.26 -12.20
C SER A 26 -4.56 10.22 -11.85
N ALA A 27 -3.41 10.66 -11.32
CA ALA A 27 -2.37 9.75 -10.85
C ALA A 27 -2.77 9.04 -9.54
N ILE A 28 -3.62 9.65 -8.71
CA ILE A 28 -4.16 9.03 -7.48
C ILE A 28 -4.94 7.77 -7.83
N ILE A 29 -5.84 7.86 -8.81
CA ILE A 29 -6.72 6.74 -9.18
C ILE A 29 -5.88 5.55 -9.62
N LYS A 30 -4.86 5.81 -10.46
CA LYS A 30 -3.94 4.76 -10.92
C LYS A 30 -3.16 4.16 -9.74
N PHE A 31 -2.59 5.01 -8.88
CA PHE A 31 -1.84 4.57 -7.70
C PHE A 31 -2.67 3.71 -6.74
N ALA A 32 -3.89 4.16 -6.39
CA ALA A 32 -4.79 3.45 -5.50
C ALA A 32 -5.17 2.08 -6.07
N ASN A 33 -5.54 2.02 -7.35
CA ASN A 33 -5.91 0.77 -8.02
C ASN A 33 -4.73 -0.23 -8.09
N GLU A 34 -3.51 0.25 -8.35
CA GLU A 34 -2.32 -0.61 -8.39
C GLU A 34 -1.95 -1.12 -6.99
N LEU A 35 -2.01 -0.27 -5.97
CA LEU A 35 -1.75 -0.66 -4.59
C LEU A 35 -2.76 -1.70 -4.09
N GLU A 36 -4.06 -1.48 -4.35
CA GLU A 36 -5.12 -2.40 -3.95
C GLU A 36 -4.93 -3.77 -4.61
N LYS A 37 -4.61 -3.81 -5.92
CA LYS A 37 -4.30 -5.07 -6.62
C LYS A 37 -3.13 -5.81 -5.99
N LEU A 38 -2.06 -5.09 -5.62
CA LEU A 38 -0.90 -5.71 -4.98
C LEU A 38 -1.23 -6.29 -3.61
N ILE A 39 -2.07 -5.59 -2.82
CA ILE A 39 -2.51 -6.05 -1.49
C ILE A 39 -3.45 -7.25 -1.61
N PHE A 40 -4.38 -7.23 -2.58
CA PHE A 40 -5.33 -8.30 -2.83
C PHE A 40 -4.65 -9.63 -3.18
N LEU A 41 -3.46 -9.59 -3.78
CA LEU A 41 -2.69 -10.79 -4.14
C LEU A 41 -1.84 -11.36 -2.99
N ILE A 42 -1.71 -10.65 -1.87
CA ILE A 42 -0.89 -11.12 -0.73
C ILE A 42 -1.46 -12.42 -0.14
N PRO A 43 -2.77 -12.58 0.10
CA PRO A 43 -3.34 -13.85 0.58
C PRO A 43 -3.03 -15.06 -0.30
N ASP A 44 -2.94 -14.87 -1.62
CA ASP A 44 -2.66 -15.95 -2.57
C ASP A 44 -1.18 -16.36 -2.55
N ASN A 45 -0.27 -15.41 -2.28
CA ASN A 45 1.15 -15.68 -2.17
C ASN A 45 1.82 -14.80 -1.08
N PRO A 46 1.70 -15.18 0.21
CA PRO A 46 2.15 -14.33 1.33
C PRO A 46 3.66 -14.18 1.43
N LEU A 47 4.43 -15.08 0.80
CA LEU A 47 5.90 -15.05 0.77
C LEU A 47 6.46 -14.47 -0.53
N LYS A 48 5.61 -13.86 -1.37
CA LYS A 48 6.01 -13.25 -2.65
C LYS A 48 7.09 -12.18 -2.47
N TYR A 49 6.99 -11.40 -1.41
CA TYR A 49 7.89 -10.27 -1.15
C TYR A 49 8.99 -10.66 -0.18
N LYS A 50 10.22 -10.22 -0.47
CA LYS A 50 11.38 -10.43 0.40
C LYS A 50 11.14 -9.74 1.76
N SER A 51 11.46 -10.43 2.84
CA SER A 51 11.48 -9.84 4.18
C SER A 51 12.37 -8.60 4.22
N SER A 52 11.93 -7.57 4.94
CA SER A 52 12.72 -6.35 5.12
C SER A 52 14.00 -6.65 5.89
N ILE A 53 15.13 -6.10 5.42
CA ILE A 53 16.41 -6.12 6.16
C ILE A 53 16.51 -5.02 7.22
N TYR A 54 15.58 -4.06 7.21
CA TYR A 54 15.55 -2.92 8.13
C TYR A 54 14.66 -3.15 9.34
N PHE A 55 13.78 -4.14 9.27
CA PHE A 55 12.86 -4.51 10.34
C PHE A 55 13.13 -5.96 10.75
N ASN A 56 14.35 -6.22 11.23
CA ASN A 56 14.69 -7.48 11.88
C ASN A 56 14.14 -7.44 13.31
N ASN A 57 13.07 -8.17 13.56
CA ASN A 57 12.79 -8.75 14.88
C ASN A 57 13.02 -10.25 14.78
#